data_AF-A0A067F8P4-F1
#
_entry.id   AF-A0A067F8P4-F1
#
_cell.length_a   1.000
_cell.length_b   1.000
_cell.length_c   1.000
_cell.angle_alpha   90.00
_cell.angle_beta   90.00
_cell.angle_gamma   90.00
#
_symmetry.space_group_name_H-M   'P 1'
#
loop_
_entity.id
_entity.type
_entity.pdbx_description
1 polymer ?
#
loop_
_entity_poly.entity_id
_entity_poly.type
_entity_poly.pdbx_seq_one_letter_code
_entity_poly.pdbx_strand_id
1 'polypeptide(L)'
;MATLAVNGGGGAAAATHTQAYLEGRAVKETRVLISELCRHFYTLGWVSGTGGSITIKVHDDSIPKPQQLILMSPSGVQKERMEPEDMYVLSGNGTTLSSPSPKPYPHKPPKCSDCAPLFMKAYEKRDAGAVIHSHGIESCLVTMINPMSKEFRITHMEMIKGIKGHGYYDELVVPIIENTAYENELTDSLAKAIDAYPKATAVLVRNHGIYVWGDSWINAKTQAECYHYLFDAAIKLHQLGLDWSTPNHGPTRNFKLGLGSNGNVNTSAKAVTEGSDYGSGLFPRCIVLDIEGTTTPISFVSEVLFPYARDNVGKHLSVTYDTAETQDDIKLLRSQVEDDLKQGVAGAVPIPPGDAGKEEVIAALVANVDAMIKADRKITALKQLQGHIWRTGFESNELEGEVFDDVPEALEKWHSLGTKVFSFSFSFSCRYGSQFCVYHLVVCAIMLFLLNVV
;
A
#
# COMPACT_ATOMS: atom_id res chain seq x y z
N MET A 1 -84.49 -8.94 -12.55
CA MET A 1 -83.75 -8.77 -11.28
C MET A 1 -82.27 -8.80 -11.62
N ALA A 2 -81.61 -7.66 -11.44
CA ALA A 2 -80.17 -7.49 -11.60
C ALA A 2 -79.41 -8.05 -10.38
N THR A 3 -78.11 -8.33 -10.53
CA THR A 3 -76.95 -7.70 -9.83
C THR A 3 -75.69 -8.47 -10.31
N LEU A 4 -74.90 -7.97 -11.28
CA LEU A 4 -73.67 -7.18 -11.12
C LEU A 4 -72.68 -7.73 -10.07
N ALA A 5 -71.57 -8.31 -10.54
CA ALA A 5 -70.33 -8.44 -9.78
C ALA A 5 -69.28 -7.53 -10.43
N VAL A 6 -68.75 -6.61 -9.63
CA VAL A 6 -67.81 -5.54 -9.98
C VAL A 6 -66.42 -5.87 -9.41
N ASN A 7 -65.41 -5.52 -10.21
CA ASN A 7 -63.98 -5.41 -10.00
C ASN A 7 -63.40 -5.19 -8.59
N GLY A 8 -62.15 -5.65 -8.44
CA GLY A 8 -61.09 -5.04 -7.63
C GLY A 8 -60.03 -6.10 -7.29
N GLY A 9 -58.74 -6.01 -7.61
CA GLY A 9 -57.88 -4.93 -8.06
C GLY A 9 -56.48 -5.23 -7.51
N GLY A 10 -55.42 -4.96 -8.28
CA GLY A 10 -54.04 -4.92 -7.77
C GLY A 10 -53.07 -5.91 -8.40
N GLY A 11 -52.77 -5.72 -9.68
CA GLY A 11 -51.57 -6.30 -10.28
C GLY A 11 -50.32 -5.61 -9.72
N ALA A 12 -49.38 -6.40 -9.19
CA ALA A 12 -47.98 -6.03 -9.16
C ALA A 12 -47.35 -6.63 -10.41
N ALA A 13 -47.18 -5.81 -11.45
CA ALA A 13 -46.44 -6.21 -12.64
C ALA A 13 -44.97 -6.41 -12.25
N ALA A 14 -44.58 -7.66 -12.01
CA ALA A 14 -43.18 -8.04 -12.00
C ALA A 14 -42.62 -7.72 -13.39
N ALA A 15 -41.67 -6.79 -13.47
CA ALA A 15 -40.97 -6.48 -14.71
C ALA A 15 -40.32 -7.76 -15.23
N THR A 16 -40.87 -8.34 -16.29
CA THR A 16 -40.29 -9.48 -17.00
C THR A 16 -39.00 -9.01 -17.65
N HIS A 17 -37.86 -9.27 -17.02
CA HIS A 17 -36.57 -9.05 -17.63
C HIS A 17 -36.47 -9.95 -18.87
N THR A 18 -36.36 -9.35 -20.06
CA THR A 18 -36.24 -10.10 -21.30
C THR A 18 -34.84 -10.73 -21.40
N GLN A 19 -34.73 -11.91 -21.99
CA GLN A 19 -33.43 -12.54 -22.27
C GLN A 19 -32.49 -11.59 -23.02
N ALA A 20 -33.04 -10.75 -23.90
CA ALA A 20 -32.31 -9.72 -24.62
C ALA A 20 -31.63 -8.69 -23.71
N TYR A 21 -32.23 -8.32 -22.57
CA TYR A 21 -31.60 -7.40 -21.62
C TYR A 21 -30.46 -8.07 -20.86
N LEU A 22 -30.64 -9.33 -20.44
CA LEU A 22 -29.60 -10.12 -19.76
C LEU A 22 -28.33 -10.29 -20.61
N GLU A 23 -28.50 -10.39 -21.92
CA GLU A 23 -27.40 -10.53 -22.90
C GLU A 23 -26.99 -9.20 -23.55
N GLY A 24 -27.58 -8.10 -23.08
CA GLY A 24 -27.38 -6.76 -23.58
C GLY A 24 -25.95 -6.26 -23.43
N ARG A 25 -25.60 -5.26 -24.24
CA ARG A 25 -24.25 -4.67 -24.27
C ARG A 25 -23.82 -4.13 -22.90
N ALA A 26 -24.68 -3.39 -22.23
CA ALA A 26 -24.37 -2.80 -20.92
C ALA A 26 -24.05 -3.86 -19.86
N VAL A 27 -24.76 -5.00 -19.88
CA VAL A 27 -24.47 -6.12 -18.98
C VAL A 27 -23.09 -6.71 -19.27
N LYS A 28 -22.75 -6.95 -20.53
CA LYS A 28 -21.45 -7.49 -20.94
C LYS A 28 -20.30 -6.56 -20.54
N GLU A 29 -20.42 -5.26 -20.81
CA GLU A 29 -19.42 -4.26 -20.41
C GLU A 29 -19.26 -4.20 -18.88
N THR A 30 -20.36 -4.28 -18.12
CA THR A 30 -20.31 -4.29 -16.65
C THR A 30 -19.63 -5.55 -16.11
N ARG A 31 -19.83 -6.72 -16.75
CA ARG A 31 -19.12 -7.96 -16.36
C ARG A 31 -17.60 -7.82 -16.53
N VAL A 32 -17.16 -7.28 -17.68
CA VAL A 32 -15.74 -7.03 -17.95
C VAL A 32 -15.16 -6.07 -16.90
N LEU A 33 -15.87 -4.97 -16.63
CA LEU A 33 -15.46 -3.99 -15.63
C LEU A 33 -15.28 -4.61 -14.23
N ILE A 34 -16.23 -5.47 -13.79
CA ILE A 34 -16.10 -6.13 -12.48
C ILE A 34 -14.85 -7.02 -12.42
N SER A 35 -14.58 -7.79 -13.48
CA SER A 35 -13.36 -8.61 -13.57
C SER A 35 -12.08 -7.77 -13.50
N GLU A 36 -12.02 -6.66 -14.23
CA GLU A 36 -10.89 -5.73 -14.21
C GLU A 36 -10.69 -5.07 -12.84
N LEU A 37 -11.78 -4.61 -12.21
CA LEU A 37 -11.72 -4.03 -10.87
C LEU A 37 -11.27 -5.05 -9.83
N CYS A 38 -11.75 -6.31 -9.89
CA CYS A 38 -11.29 -7.35 -8.98
C CYS A 38 -9.80 -7.65 -9.13
N ARG A 39 -9.28 -7.69 -10.37
CA ARG A 39 -7.83 -7.80 -10.64
C ARG A 39 -7.05 -6.66 -10.01
N HIS A 40 -7.52 -5.42 -10.18
CA HIS A 40 -6.88 -4.26 -9.59
C HIS A 40 -6.95 -4.29 -8.05
N PHE A 41 -8.10 -4.55 -7.46
CA PHE A 41 -8.28 -4.63 -6.01
C PHE A 41 -7.44 -5.74 -5.39
N TYR A 42 -7.19 -6.84 -6.10
CA TYR A 42 -6.29 -7.88 -5.65
C TYR A 42 -4.85 -7.36 -5.51
N THR A 43 -4.37 -6.56 -6.49
CA THR A 43 -3.03 -5.95 -6.41
C THR A 43 -2.90 -4.94 -5.27
N LEU A 44 -4.01 -4.34 -4.83
CA LEU A 44 -4.08 -3.46 -3.66
C LEU A 44 -4.22 -4.25 -2.33
N GLY A 45 -4.39 -5.58 -2.39
CA GLY A 45 -4.57 -6.45 -1.23
C GLY A 45 -6.01 -6.53 -0.69
N TRP A 46 -6.96 -5.82 -1.30
CA TRP A 46 -8.33 -5.67 -0.79
C TRP A 46 -9.19 -6.93 -0.90
N VAL A 47 -8.91 -7.78 -1.89
CA VAL A 47 -9.72 -8.98 -2.21
C VAL A 47 -8.86 -10.24 -2.27
N SER A 48 -7.88 -10.33 -1.36
CA SER A 48 -6.96 -11.48 -1.24
C SER A 48 -7.63 -12.70 -0.60
N GLY A 49 -7.08 -13.90 -0.84
CA GLY A 49 -7.53 -15.12 -0.17
C GLY A 49 -9.00 -15.51 -0.43
N THR A 50 -9.57 -15.12 -1.58
CA THR A 50 -10.99 -15.24 -1.95
C THR A 50 -11.96 -14.31 -1.20
N GLY A 51 -11.45 -13.54 -0.23
CA GLY A 51 -12.20 -12.54 0.52
C GLY A 51 -12.53 -11.29 -0.30
N GLY A 52 -13.40 -10.46 0.25
CA GLY A 52 -13.95 -9.29 -0.43
C GLY A 52 -14.85 -9.65 -1.61
N SER A 53 -15.54 -8.64 -2.14
CA SER A 53 -16.51 -8.81 -3.22
C SER A 53 -16.91 -7.44 -3.78
N ILE A 54 -17.47 -7.40 -4.99
CA ILE A 54 -18.00 -6.18 -5.58
C ILE A 54 -19.35 -6.49 -6.25
N THR A 55 -20.24 -5.50 -6.20
CA THR A 55 -21.47 -5.49 -6.97
C THR A 55 -21.69 -4.14 -7.63
N ILE A 56 -22.28 -4.16 -8.84
CA ILE A 56 -22.57 -2.97 -9.63
C ILE A 56 -23.98 -3.10 -10.21
N LYS A 57 -24.78 -2.03 -10.10
CA LYS A 57 -26.00 -1.87 -10.92
C LYS A 57 -25.61 -1.55 -12.36
N VAL A 58 -26.11 -2.33 -13.30
CA VAL A 58 -25.87 -2.13 -14.73
C VAL A 58 -26.45 -0.78 -15.14
N HIS A 59 -25.57 0.13 -15.53
CA HIS A 59 -25.98 1.46 -15.94
C HIS A 59 -26.61 1.40 -17.34
N ASP A 60 -27.92 1.60 -17.38
CA ASP A 60 -28.73 1.67 -18.59
C ASP A 60 -29.73 2.81 -18.44
N ASP A 61 -29.52 3.90 -19.17
CA ASP A 61 -30.36 5.11 -19.10
C ASP A 61 -31.81 4.87 -19.51
N SER A 62 -32.08 3.79 -20.25
CA SER A 62 -33.45 3.41 -20.64
C SER A 62 -34.22 2.71 -19.52
N ILE A 63 -33.54 2.28 -18.45
CA ILE A 63 -34.12 1.54 -17.34
C ILE A 63 -33.98 2.35 -16.04
N PRO A 64 -35.08 2.59 -15.30
CA PRO A 64 -35.01 3.24 -13.99
C PRO A 64 -34.03 2.51 -13.05
N LYS A 65 -33.16 3.26 -12.35
CA LYS A 65 -32.14 2.71 -11.44
C LYS A 65 -32.64 1.66 -10.42
N PRO A 66 -33.85 1.75 -9.83
CA PRO A 66 -34.37 0.69 -8.96
C PRO A 66 -34.63 -0.65 -9.68
N GLN A 67 -34.83 -0.62 -11.00
CA GLN A 67 -35.15 -1.78 -11.85
C GLN A 67 -33.93 -2.30 -12.63
N GLN A 68 -32.83 -1.56 -12.63
CA GLN A 68 -31.58 -1.99 -13.26
C GLN A 68 -31.08 -3.30 -12.65
N LEU A 69 -30.49 -4.14 -13.50
CA LEU A 69 -29.88 -5.40 -13.08
C LEU A 69 -28.70 -5.14 -12.15
N ILE A 70 -28.48 -6.06 -11.23
CA ILE A 70 -27.35 -6.04 -10.31
C ILE A 70 -26.41 -7.17 -10.71
N LEU A 71 -25.16 -6.85 -11.02
CA LEU A 71 -24.11 -7.84 -11.21
C LEU A 71 -23.32 -8.02 -9.93
N MET A 72 -22.93 -9.26 -9.66
CA MET A 72 -22.23 -9.61 -8.42
C MET A 72 -21.15 -10.66 -8.66
N SER A 73 -19.98 -10.44 -8.08
CA SER A 73 -18.90 -11.44 -8.08
C SER A 73 -19.26 -12.66 -7.23
N PRO A 74 -18.87 -13.89 -7.63
CA PRO A 74 -19.12 -15.10 -6.87
C PRO A 74 -18.26 -15.20 -5.59
N SER A 75 -18.77 -15.94 -4.60
CA SER A 75 -18.04 -16.28 -3.37
C SER A 75 -16.97 -17.34 -3.62
N GLY A 76 -15.89 -17.33 -2.82
CA GLY A 76 -14.93 -18.43 -2.75
C GLY A 76 -14.09 -18.68 -4.01
N VAL A 77 -14.04 -17.72 -4.94
CA VAL A 77 -13.17 -17.74 -6.12
C VAL A 77 -11.97 -16.82 -5.96
N GLN A 78 -10.89 -17.13 -6.68
CA GLN A 78 -9.74 -16.22 -6.88
C GLN A 78 -10.22 -15.00 -7.68
N LYS A 79 -10.32 -13.85 -7.01
CA LYS A 79 -10.96 -12.63 -7.54
C LYS A 79 -10.18 -12.06 -8.72
N GLU A 80 -8.88 -12.20 -8.74
CA GLU A 80 -7.97 -11.80 -9.82
C GLU A 80 -8.04 -12.68 -11.07
N ARG A 81 -8.65 -13.87 -10.98
CA ARG A 81 -8.79 -14.82 -12.10
C ARG A 81 -10.24 -14.97 -12.57
N MET A 82 -11.08 -14.04 -12.16
CA MET A 82 -12.50 -14.05 -12.48
C MET A 82 -12.72 -13.58 -13.92
N GLU A 83 -13.46 -14.38 -14.68
CA GLU A 83 -13.85 -14.04 -16.05
C GLU A 83 -15.27 -13.44 -16.09
N PRO A 84 -15.63 -12.66 -17.12
CA PRO A 84 -16.94 -12.01 -17.22
C PRO A 84 -18.13 -12.97 -17.06
N GLU A 85 -17.98 -14.21 -17.51
CA GLU A 85 -19.00 -15.26 -17.45
C GLU A 85 -19.24 -15.79 -16.03
N ASP A 86 -18.32 -15.49 -15.09
CA ASP A 86 -18.39 -15.95 -13.70
C ASP A 86 -19.36 -15.13 -12.84
N MET A 87 -19.90 -14.01 -13.33
CA MET A 87 -20.77 -13.13 -12.55
C MET A 87 -22.20 -13.65 -12.46
N TYR A 88 -22.79 -13.47 -11.28
CA TYR A 88 -24.24 -13.59 -11.09
C TYR A 88 -24.95 -12.35 -11.63
N VAL A 89 -26.17 -12.56 -12.17
CA VAL A 89 -27.10 -11.47 -12.52
C VAL A 89 -28.31 -11.57 -11.61
N LEU A 90 -28.60 -10.49 -10.92
CA LEU A 90 -29.76 -10.35 -10.05
C LEU A 90 -30.66 -9.26 -10.63
N SER A 91 -31.96 -9.35 -10.37
CA SER A 91 -32.90 -8.25 -10.58
C SER A 91 -32.62 -7.11 -9.60
N GLY A 92 -33.22 -5.94 -9.83
CA GLY A 92 -33.07 -4.78 -8.95
C GLY A 92 -33.53 -5.00 -7.50
N ASN A 93 -34.34 -6.03 -7.24
CA ASN A 93 -34.76 -6.46 -5.90
C ASN A 93 -33.92 -7.60 -5.30
N GLY A 94 -32.83 -8.01 -5.96
CA GLY A 94 -31.90 -9.03 -5.46
C GLY A 94 -32.28 -10.48 -5.77
N THR A 95 -33.28 -10.74 -6.62
CA THR A 95 -33.60 -12.11 -7.05
C THR A 95 -32.61 -12.57 -8.11
N THR A 96 -31.99 -13.74 -7.94
CA THR A 96 -31.06 -14.31 -8.94
C THR A 96 -31.80 -14.65 -10.24
N LEU A 97 -31.38 -14.03 -11.35
CA LEU A 97 -31.91 -14.27 -12.70
C LEU A 97 -30.99 -15.17 -13.53
N SER A 98 -29.68 -15.09 -13.29
CA SER A 98 -28.68 -15.90 -13.99
C SER A 98 -27.51 -16.21 -13.05
N SER A 99 -27.03 -17.46 -13.11
CA SER A 99 -25.88 -17.94 -12.37
C SER A 99 -24.79 -18.46 -13.33
N PRO A 100 -23.51 -18.28 -12.99
CA PRO A 100 -22.40 -18.86 -13.75
C PRO A 100 -22.49 -20.39 -13.80
N SER A 101 -22.04 -20.96 -14.92
CA SER A 101 -21.96 -22.42 -15.07
C SER A 101 -20.86 -23.00 -14.17
N PRO A 102 -21.08 -24.19 -13.57
CA PRO A 102 -20.03 -24.87 -12.82
C PRO A 102 -18.82 -25.14 -13.71
N LYS A 103 -17.63 -24.74 -13.25
CA LYS A 103 -16.37 -25.11 -13.88
C LYS A 103 -15.96 -26.52 -13.43
N PRO A 104 -15.21 -27.29 -14.26
CA PRO A 104 -14.71 -28.61 -13.87
C PRO A 104 -13.72 -28.52 -12.69
N TYR A 105 -13.35 -29.67 -12.12
CA TYR A 105 -12.32 -29.75 -11.08
C TYR A 105 -11.05 -28.96 -11.48
N PRO A 106 -10.41 -28.18 -10.59
CA PRO A 106 -10.59 -28.14 -9.13
C PRO A 106 -11.62 -27.13 -8.60
N HIS A 107 -12.46 -26.56 -9.47
CA HIS A 107 -13.40 -25.51 -9.07
C HIS A 107 -14.59 -26.06 -8.30
N LYS A 108 -14.92 -25.44 -7.16
CA LYS A 108 -16.21 -25.66 -6.49
C LYS A 108 -17.32 -25.01 -7.31
N PRO A 109 -18.56 -25.53 -7.26
CA PRO A 109 -19.70 -24.84 -7.85
C PRO A 109 -19.77 -23.41 -7.33
N PRO A 110 -19.93 -22.41 -8.21
CA PRO A 110 -20.02 -21.03 -7.80
C PRO A 110 -21.21 -20.86 -6.86
N LYS A 111 -21.02 -20.07 -5.80
CA LYS A 111 -22.07 -19.63 -4.89
C LYS A 111 -22.22 -18.13 -5.05
N CYS A 112 -23.46 -17.64 -4.98
CA CYS A 112 -23.70 -16.21 -4.86
C CYS A 112 -23.01 -15.72 -3.57
N SER A 113 -22.45 -14.52 -3.59
CA SER A 113 -21.67 -13.99 -2.46
C SER A 113 -22.49 -14.01 -1.17
N ASP A 114 -21.90 -14.48 -0.06
CA ASP A 114 -22.54 -14.41 1.27
C ASP A 114 -22.76 -12.94 1.71
N CYS A 115 -22.04 -12.00 1.08
CA CYS A 115 -22.27 -10.56 1.16
C CYS A 115 -23.55 -10.07 0.46
N ALA A 116 -24.26 -10.89 -0.32
CA ALA A 116 -25.40 -10.42 -1.12
C ALA A 116 -26.48 -9.70 -0.28
N PRO A 117 -26.92 -10.22 0.88
CA PRO A 117 -27.89 -9.51 1.73
C PRO A 117 -27.38 -8.15 2.22
N LEU A 118 -26.07 -8.04 2.52
CA LEU A 118 -25.44 -6.81 2.98
C LEU A 118 -25.41 -5.75 1.87
N PHE A 119 -25.04 -6.16 0.66
CA PHE A 119 -25.05 -5.30 -0.52
C PHE A 119 -26.46 -4.78 -0.83
N MET A 120 -27.48 -5.64 -0.72
CA MET A 120 -28.86 -5.23 -0.91
C MET A 120 -29.29 -4.14 0.08
N LYS A 121 -28.77 -4.14 1.32
CA LYS A 121 -29.06 -3.04 2.26
C LYS A 121 -28.52 -1.69 1.80
N ALA A 122 -27.34 -1.64 1.18
CA ALA A 122 -26.84 -0.40 0.59
C ALA A 122 -27.70 0.04 -0.61
N TYR A 123 -28.14 -0.88 -1.46
CA TYR A 123 -29.06 -0.55 -2.55
C TYR A 123 -30.42 -0.03 -2.07
N GLU A 124 -31.02 -0.70 -1.08
CA GLU A 124 -32.33 -0.35 -0.52
C GLU A 124 -32.31 0.97 0.25
N LYS A 125 -31.30 1.18 1.10
CA LYS A 125 -31.27 2.30 2.07
C LYS A 125 -30.50 3.52 1.59
N ARG A 126 -29.68 3.38 0.54
CA ARG A 126 -28.80 4.45 0.05
C ARG A 126 -28.88 4.69 -1.45
N ASP A 127 -29.75 3.97 -2.16
CA ASP A 127 -29.82 4.00 -3.63
C ASP A 127 -28.41 3.88 -4.24
N ALA A 128 -27.61 2.94 -3.76
CA ALA A 128 -26.26 2.74 -4.28
C ALA A 128 -26.29 2.36 -5.79
N GLY A 129 -25.27 2.75 -6.54
CA GLY A 129 -24.98 2.24 -7.88
C GLY A 129 -23.92 1.14 -7.87
N ALA A 130 -23.08 1.08 -6.84
CA ALA A 130 -22.12 0.01 -6.63
C ALA A 130 -21.78 -0.12 -5.14
N VAL A 131 -21.35 -1.32 -4.75
CA VAL A 131 -20.88 -1.64 -3.40
C VAL A 131 -19.61 -2.47 -3.49
N ILE A 132 -18.61 -2.11 -2.71
CA ILE A 132 -17.31 -2.79 -2.62
C ILE A 132 -17.15 -3.30 -1.19
N HIS A 133 -16.79 -4.56 -1.06
CA HIS A 133 -16.35 -5.16 0.18
C HIS A 133 -14.87 -5.48 0.11
N SER A 134 -14.10 -4.95 1.05
CA SER A 134 -12.65 -5.10 1.10
C SER A 134 -12.22 -5.67 2.45
N HIS A 135 -11.29 -6.62 2.40
CA HIS A 135 -10.57 -7.21 3.54
C HIS A 135 -9.15 -6.62 3.66
N GLY A 136 -8.96 -5.38 3.21
CA GLY A 136 -7.70 -4.68 3.35
C GLY A 136 -7.19 -4.68 4.80
N ILE A 137 -5.88 -4.86 5.00
CA ILE A 137 -5.32 -5.10 6.34
C ILE A 137 -5.48 -3.87 7.23
N GLU A 138 -5.36 -2.68 6.67
CA GLU A 138 -5.59 -1.41 7.34
C GLU A 138 -7.05 -1.24 7.82
N SER A 139 -8.04 -1.64 7.02
CA SER A 139 -9.44 -1.60 7.47
C SER A 139 -9.71 -2.60 8.60
N CYS A 140 -9.00 -3.72 8.62
CA CYS A 140 -9.03 -4.68 9.73
C CYS A 140 -8.34 -4.11 10.99
N LEU A 141 -7.09 -3.67 10.88
CA LEU A 141 -6.25 -3.22 12.00
C LEU A 141 -6.78 -1.94 12.67
N VAL A 142 -7.33 -0.99 11.91
CA VAL A 142 -7.83 0.26 12.48
C VAL A 142 -8.96 0.02 13.50
N THR A 143 -9.74 -1.06 13.30
CA THR A 143 -10.80 -1.47 14.25
C THR A 143 -10.24 -2.06 15.55
N MET A 144 -8.97 -2.46 15.57
CA MET A 144 -8.32 -3.07 16.74
C MET A 144 -7.60 -2.06 17.62
N ILE A 145 -7.28 -0.87 17.11
CA ILE A 145 -6.55 0.16 17.87
C ILE A 145 -7.33 0.55 19.13
N ASN A 146 -8.65 0.66 19.02
CA ASN A 146 -9.55 0.81 20.17
C ASN A 146 -10.67 -0.24 20.10
N PRO A 147 -10.50 -1.40 20.76
CA PRO A 147 -11.45 -2.52 20.69
C PRO A 147 -12.86 -2.18 21.20
N MET A 148 -12.98 -1.14 22.04
CA MET A 148 -14.27 -0.73 22.61
C MET A 148 -14.95 0.37 21.79
N SER A 149 -14.27 0.98 20.81
CA SER A 149 -14.85 2.04 20.01
C SER A 149 -15.88 1.49 19.02
N LYS A 150 -17.04 2.13 18.93
CA LYS A 150 -18.08 1.83 17.92
C LYS A 150 -17.91 2.64 16.64
N GLU A 151 -16.90 3.51 16.61
CA GLU A 151 -16.67 4.46 15.52
C GLU A 151 -15.17 4.59 15.26
N PHE A 152 -14.82 4.74 13.99
CA PHE A 152 -13.56 5.31 13.57
C PHE A 152 -13.78 6.80 13.27
N ARG A 153 -12.88 7.66 13.75
CA ARG A 153 -12.95 9.12 13.60
C ARG A 153 -11.60 9.65 13.13
N ILE A 154 -11.60 10.53 12.13
CA ILE A 154 -10.41 11.23 11.63
C ILE A 154 -10.81 12.60 11.08
N THR A 155 -9.94 13.60 11.17
CA THR A 155 -10.21 14.96 10.67
C THR A 155 -8.95 15.57 10.04
N HIS A 156 -9.09 16.70 9.33
CA HIS A 156 -7.98 17.53 8.82
C HIS A 156 -7.00 16.80 7.86
N MET A 157 -7.52 15.81 7.12
CA MET A 157 -6.79 15.07 6.09
C MET A 157 -7.37 15.36 4.71
N GLU A 158 -6.53 15.64 3.72
CA GLU A 158 -6.95 16.01 2.35
C GLU A 158 -7.86 14.94 1.70
N MET A 159 -7.58 13.67 1.96
CA MET A 159 -8.35 12.54 1.41
C MET A 159 -9.78 12.45 1.93
N ILE A 160 -10.15 13.19 2.99
CA ILE A 160 -11.55 13.29 3.46
C ILE A 160 -12.44 13.91 2.37
N LYS A 161 -11.92 14.82 1.55
CA LYS A 161 -12.67 15.46 0.44
C LYS A 161 -13.15 14.47 -0.62
N GLY A 162 -12.50 13.30 -0.72
CA GLY A 162 -12.92 12.23 -1.61
C GLY A 162 -14.13 11.44 -1.10
N ILE A 163 -14.53 11.64 0.17
CA ILE A 163 -15.73 11.03 0.76
C ILE A 163 -16.93 11.94 0.54
N LYS A 164 -18.02 11.37 0.00
CA LYS A 164 -19.22 12.13 -0.33
C LYS A 164 -19.73 12.91 0.89
N GLY A 165 -19.97 14.22 0.70
CA GLY A 165 -20.53 15.09 1.73
C GLY A 165 -19.54 15.58 2.80
N HIS A 166 -18.23 15.46 2.56
CA HIS A 166 -17.19 15.93 3.47
C HIS A 166 -16.19 16.88 2.78
N GLY A 167 -15.69 17.86 3.52
CA GLY A 167 -14.59 18.74 3.17
C GLY A 167 -13.36 18.52 4.06
N TYR A 168 -12.28 19.27 3.80
CA TYR A 168 -11.01 19.13 4.50
C TYR A 168 -11.12 19.27 6.03
N TYR A 169 -11.88 20.26 6.50
CA TYR A 169 -12.04 20.57 7.93
C TYR A 169 -13.09 19.69 8.64
N ASP A 170 -13.80 18.83 7.90
CA ASP A 170 -14.83 17.99 8.50
C ASP A 170 -14.21 16.84 9.31
N GLU A 171 -14.97 16.36 10.29
CA GLU A 171 -14.69 15.09 10.95
C GLU A 171 -15.38 13.96 10.17
N LEU A 172 -14.59 13.00 9.70
CA LEU A 172 -15.12 11.78 9.11
C LEU A 172 -15.39 10.77 10.22
N VAL A 173 -16.63 10.29 10.29
CA VAL A 173 -17.07 9.24 11.23
C VAL A 173 -17.51 8.00 10.44
N VAL A 174 -16.89 6.86 10.73
CA VAL A 174 -17.23 5.56 10.13
C VAL A 174 -17.71 4.61 11.22
N PRO A 175 -18.96 4.11 11.18
CA PRO A 175 -19.43 3.16 12.18
C PRO A 175 -18.69 1.83 12.09
N ILE A 176 -18.44 1.22 13.24
CA ILE A 176 -17.84 -0.10 13.40
C ILE A 176 -18.90 -1.05 13.97
N ILE A 177 -19.18 -2.14 13.25
CA ILE A 177 -20.02 -3.25 13.73
C ILE A 177 -19.16 -4.43 14.14
N GLU A 178 -19.66 -5.24 15.08
CA GLU A 178 -18.98 -6.46 15.50
C GLU A 178 -19.13 -7.57 14.45
N ASN A 179 -18.07 -8.35 14.27
CA ASN A 179 -18.08 -9.48 13.35
C ASN A 179 -18.89 -10.66 13.89
N THR A 180 -19.37 -11.51 12.99
CA THR A 180 -20.10 -12.75 13.30
C THR A 180 -19.41 -13.93 12.61
N ALA A 181 -19.77 -15.15 13.00
CA ALA A 181 -19.18 -16.35 12.38
C ALA A 181 -19.62 -16.52 10.92
N TYR A 182 -20.82 -16.03 10.58
CA TYR A 182 -21.38 -16.08 9.24
C TYR A 182 -21.75 -14.67 8.76
N GLU A 183 -21.34 -14.32 7.55
CA GLU A 183 -21.53 -12.97 6.98
C GLU A 183 -22.99 -12.56 6.91
N ASN A 184 -23.91 -13.49 6.60
CA ASN A 184 -25.34 -13.20 6.51
C ASN A 184 -25.94 -12.68 7.84
N GLU A 185 -25.35 -13.03 8.99
CA GLU A 185 -25.77 -12.55 10.31
C GLU A 185 -25.42 -11.06 10.55
N LEU A 186 -24.51 -10.48 9.76
CA LEU A 186 -24.16 -9.06 9.82
C LEU A 186 -25.23 -8.14 9.21
N THR A 187 -26.20 -8.68 8.47
CA THR A 187 -27.17 -7.89 7.71
C THR A 187 -27.93 -6.88 8.58
N ASP A 188 -28.39 -7.30 9.76
CA ASP A 188 -29.17 -6.45 10.66
C ASP A 188 -28.32 -5.38 11.34
N SER A 189 -27.09 -5.70 11.75
CA SER A 189 -26.18 -4.73 12.37
C SER A 189 -25.71 -3.71 11.34
N LEU A 190 -25.41 -4.13 10.12
CA LEU A 190 -25.12 -3.23 8.99
C LEU A 190 -26.30 -2.31 8.71
N ALA A 191 -27.52 -2.85 8.60
CA ALA A 191 -28.73 -2.06 8.35
C ALA A 191 -28.96 -0.98 9.43
N LYS A 192 -28.77 -1.34 10.71
CA LYS A 192 -28.86 -0.40 11.84
C LYS A 192 -27.76 0.66 11.80
N ALA A 193 -26.53 0.28 11.45
CA ALA A 193 -25.43 1.23 11.28
C ALA A 193 -25.70 2.20 10.13
N ILE A 194 -26.23 1.70 9.01
CA ILE A 194 -26.68 2.57 7.91
C ILE A 194 -27.74 3.54 8.44
N ASP A 195 -28.79 3.08 9.10
CA ASP A 195 -29.87 3.99 9.57
C ASP A 195 -29.37 5.02 10.61
N ALA A 196 -28.47 4.64 11.51
CA ALA A 196 -27.94 5.53 12.54
C ALA A 196 -26.95 6.59 12.01
N TYR A 197 -26.29 6.31 10.88
CA TYR A 197 -25.26 7.18 10.29
C TYR A 197 -25.68 7.60 8.86
N PRO A 198 -26.58 8.58 8.72
CA PRO A 198 -27.15 8.97 7.42
C PRO A 198 -26.11 9.49 6.42
N LYS A 199 -25.02 10.11 6.91
CA LYS A 199 -23.91 10.61 6.08
C LYS A 199 -22.87 9.54 5.72
N ALA A 200 -22.91 8.37 6.35
CA ALA A 200 -21.91 7.34 6.10
C ALA A 200 -22.08 6.75 4.69
N THR A 201 -20.97 6.57 4.00
CA THR A 201 -20.85 5.80 2.75
C THR A 201 -20.07 4.50 2.93
N ALA A 202 -19.74 4.16 4.18
CA ALA A 202 -19.12 2.90 4.55
C ALA A 202 -19.46 2.44 5.97
N VAL A 203 -19.28 1.14 6.21
CA VAL A 203 -19.31 0.51 7.55
C VAL A 203 -18.11 -0.41 7.70
N LEU A 204 -17.36 -0.25 8.79
CA LEU A 204 -16.29 -1.16 9.19
C LEU A 204 -16.88 -2.36 9.94
N VAL A 205 -16.32 -3.54 9.69
CA VAL A 205 -16.61 -4.77 10.43
C VAL A 205 -15.34 -5.16 11.20
N ARG A 206 -15.43 -5.18 12.53
CA ARG A 206 -14.27 -5.39 13.41
C ARG A 206 -13.54 -6.69 13.06
N ASN A 207 -12.21 -6.66 12.99
CA ASN A 207 -11.37 -7.82 12.67
C ASN A 207 -11.69 -8.50 11.33
N HIS A 208 -12.32 -7.78 10.40
CA HIS A 208 -12.78 -8.33 9.13
C HIS A 208 -12.42 -7.41 7.96
N GLY A 209 -13.02 -6.22 7.90
CA GLY A 209 -12.87 -5.37 6.73
C GLY A 209 -13.88 -4.23 6.67
N ILE A 210 -14.24 -3.80 5.46
CA ILE A 210 -15.14 -2.67 5.22
C ILE A 210 -16.12 -2.95 4.07
N TYR A 211 -17.32 -2.37 4.18
CA TYR A 211 -18.28 -2.23 3.09
C TYR A 211 -18.38 -0.76 2.70
N VAL A 212 -18.17 -0.42 1.43
CA VAL A 212 -18.20 0.95 0.89
C VAL A 212 -19.19 1.00 -0.27
N TRP A 213 -20.04 2.02 -0.34
CA TRP A 213 -20.98 2.21 -1.44
C TRP A 213 -20.93 3.62 -2.02
N GLY A 214 -21.35 3.75 -3.27
CA GLY A 214 -21.42 5.03 -3.97
C GLY A 214 -22.51 5.05 -5.02
N ASP A 215 -22.78 6.24 -5.57
CA ASP A 215 -23.84 6.43 -6.58
C ASP A 215 -23.51 5.73 -7.91
N SER A 216 -22.23 5.43 -8.13
CA SER A 216 -21.67 4.69 -9.26
C SER A 216 -20.45 3.90 -8.80
N TRP A 217 -19.95 2.99 -9.65
CA TRP A 217 -18.71 2.26 -9.39
C TRP A 217 -17.50 3.18 -9.23
N ILE A 218 -17.47 4.31 -9.96
CA ILE A 218 -16.41 5.33 -9.89
C ILE A 218 -16.41 5.93 -8.48
N ASN A 219 -17.57 6.38 -8.01
CA ASN A 219 -17.69 6.98 -6.69
C ASN A 219 -17.42 5.96 -5.57
N ALA A 220 -17.93 4.73 -5.68
CA ALA A 220 -17.65 3.67 -4.71
C ALA A 220 -16.14 3.37 -4.64
N LYS A 221 -15.46 3.23 -5.78
CA LYS A 221 -14.02 2.97 -5.85
C LYS A 221 -13.19 4.13 -5.28
N THR A 222 -13.46 5.37 -5.71
CA THR A 222 -12.73 6.56 -5.22
C THR A 222 -12.86 6.71 -3.71
N GLN A 223 -14.07 6.50 -3.17
CA GLN A 223 -14.27 6.53 -1.72
C GLN A 223 -13.55 5.38 -1.02
N ALA A 224 -13.54 4.16 -1.59
CA ALA A 224 -12.79 3.05 -1.03
C ALA A 224 -11.29 3.36 -0.94
N GLU A 225 -10.69 3.94 -2.00
CA GLU A 225 -9.29 4.38 -1.98
C GLU A 225 -9.03 5.41 -0.88
N CYS A 226 -9.94 6.38 -0.71
CA CYS A 226 -9.84 7.39 0.35
C CYS A 226 -9.98 6.77 1.75
N TYR A 227 -10.93 5.86 1.96
CA TYR A 227 -11.08 5.15 3.23
C TYR A 227 -9.83 4.35 3.59
N HIS A 228 -9.33 3.54 2.64
CA HIS A 228 -8.13 2.75 2.83
C HIS A 228 -6.90 3.63 3.14
N TYR A 229 -6.73 4.75 2.44
CA TYR A 229 -5.70 5.74 2.77
C TYR A 229 -5.86 6.30 4.18
N LEU A 230 -7.07 6.70 4.57
CA LEU A 230 -7.32 7.33 5.88
C LEU A 230 -7.12 6.35 7.04
N PHE A 231 -7.43 5.06 6.85
CA PHE A 231 -7.13 4.03 7.85
C PHE A 231 -5.64 3.80 8.00
N ASP A 232 -4.92 3.68 6.88
CA ASP A 232 -3.46 3.54 6.90
C ASP A 232 -2.78 4.76 7.53
N ALA A 233 -3.24 5.97 7.21
CA ALA A 233 -2.77 7.21 7.84
C ALA A 233 -3.04 7.22 9.36
N ALA A 234 -4.23 6.81 9.81
CA ALA A 234 -4.54 6.71 11.23
C ALA A 234 -3.65 5.70 11.96
N ILE A 235 -3.41 4.54 11.36
CA ILE A 235 -2.51 3.51 11.91
C ILE A 235 -1.09 4.09 12.03
N LYS A 236 -0.58 4.76 10.99
CA LYS A 236 0.77 5.36 11.00
C LYS A 236 0.87 6.49 12.03
N LEU A 237 -0.13 7.37 12.10
CA LEU A 237 -0.19 8.42 13.13
C LEU A 237 -0.18 7.79 14.53
N HIS A 238 -0.97 6.74 14.76
CA HIS A 238 -0.97 6.01 16.03
C HIS A 238 0.41 5.43 16.38
N GLN A 239 1.09 4.82 15.41
CA GLN A 239 2.44 4.26 15.59
C GLN A 239 3.48 5.34 15.93
N LEU A 240 3.29 6.55 15.40
CA LEU A 240 4.10 7.74 15.72
C LEU A 240 3.68 8.41 17.04
N GLY A 241 2.68 7.87 17.74
CA GLY A 241 2.15 8.44 18.97
C GLY A 241 1.28 9.68 18.77
N LEU A 242 0.81 9.94 17.54
CA LEU A 242 -0.01 11.09 17.15
C LEU A 242 -1.50 10.74 17.09
N ASP A 243 -2.34 11.69 17.49
CA ASP A 243 -3.80 11.54 17.55
C ASP A 243 -4.46 12.03 16.27
N TRP A 244 -4.81 11.07 15.40
CA TRP A 244 -5.47 11.32 14.11
C TRP A 244 -6.88 11.94 14.25
N SER A 245 -7.49 11.91 15.44
CA SER A 245 -8.80 12.49 15.67
C SER A 245 -8.78 13.99 15.99
N THR A 246 -7.59 14.59 16.15
CA THR A 246 -7.43 16.02 16.46
C THR A 246 -6.92 16.81 15.27
N PRO A 247 -7.36 18.08 15.08
CA PRO A 247 -6.92 18.93 13.96
C PRO A 247 -5.40 19.10 13.81
N ASN A 248 -4.69 19.14 14.93
CA ASN A 248 -3.24 19.36 14.94
C ASN A 248 -2.43 18.06 14.91
N HIS A 249 -3.11 16.90 14.93
CA HIS A 249 -2.49 15.58 15.04
C HIS A 249 -1.41 15.50 16.13
N GLY A 250 -1.68 16.10 17.30
CA GLY A 250 -0.72 16.17 18.40
C GLY A 250 -0.54 14.84 19.12
N PRO A 251 0.34 14.76 20.13
CA PRO A 251 0.60 13.51 20.86
C PRO A 251 -0.66 12.92 21.52
N THR A 252 -0.80 11.59 21.45
CA THR A 252 -1.88 10.83 22.08
C THR A 252 -1.82 10.94 23.61
N ARG A 253 -2.95 11.26 24.26
CA ARG A 253 -3.04 11.38 25.72
C ARG A 253 -3.28 10.00 26.38
N ASN A 254 -2.22 9.38 26.92
CA ASN A 254 -2.20 8.31 27.94
C ASN A 254 -3.00 7.01 27.69
N PHE A 255 -2.29 5.90 27.45
CA PHE A 255 -2.74 4.55 27.82
C PHE A 255 -2.12 4.16 29.17
N LYS A 256 -2.88 4.33 30.27
CA LYS A 256 -2.55 3.73 31.58
C LYS A 256 -2.92 2.23 31.51
N LEU A 257 -1.94 1.33 31.41
CA LEU A 257 -2.17 -0.07 31.79
C LEU A 257 -1.84 -0.24 33.28
N GLY A 258 -2.89 -0.40 34.08
CA GLY A 258 -2.79 -0.81 35.46
C GLY A 258 -2.54 -2.31 35.56
N LEU A 259 -1.47 -2.69 36.28
CA LEU A 259 -1.41 -3.97 36.99
C LEU A 259 -1.25 -3.66 38.48
N GLY A 260 -2.17 -4.21 39.27
CA GLY A 260 -2.24 -3.99 40.70
C GLY A 260 -1.44 -4.99 41.54
N SER A 261 -1.39 -4.63 42.82
CA SER A 261 -1.24 -5.46 44.02
C SER A 261 0.15 -5.58 44.67
N ASN A 262 0.20 -4.94 45.84
CA ASN A 262 0.84 -5.32 47.11
C ASN A 262 2.37 -5.30 47.27
N GLY A 263 2.81 -4.42 48.18
CA GLY A 263 4.12 -4.47 48.83
C GLY A 263 4.36 -3.25 49.71
N ASN A 264 3.68 -3.18 50.84
CA ASN A 264 3.78 -2.11 51.84
C ASN A 264 5.11 -2.21 52.60
N VAL A 265 6.02 -1.24 52.49
CA VAL A 265 7.08 -1.00 53.49
C VAL A 265 7.25 0.51 53.69
N ASN A 266 6.95 0.94 54.92
CA ASN A 266 7.27 2.25 55.47
C ASN A 266 8.79 2.42 55.64
N THR A 267 9.34 3.53 55.19
CA THR A 267 10.35 4.29 55.95
C THR A 267 10.41 5.74 55.47
N SER A 268 10.17 6.65 56.41
CA SER A 268 10.34 8.09 56.30
C SER A 268 11.81 8.49 56.42
N ALA A 269 12.27 9.44 55.61
CA ALA A 269 12.81 10.74 56.06
C ALA A 269 13.43 11.51 54.89
N LYS A 270 13.11 12.79 54.84
CA LYS A 270 13.51 13.77 53.82
C LYS A 270 15.01 14.06 53.82
N ALA A 271 15.60 14.14 52.63
CA ALA A 271 16.59 15.16 52.27
C ALA A 271 16.57 15.34 50.74
N VAL A 272 16.34 16.58 50.31
CA VAL A 272 16.33 17.01 48.90
C VAL A 272 17.75 17.44 48.54
N THR A 273 18.34 16.79 47.54
CA THR A 273 19.28 17.40 46.57
C THR A 273 19.42 16.48 45.35
N GLU A 274 19.59 17.11 44.20
CA GLU A 274 19.46 16.62 42.83
C GLU A 274 20.37 15.44 42.47
N GLY A 275 19.84 14.53 41.64
CA GLY A 275 20.60 13.44 41.01
C GLY A 275 19.72 12.29 40.51
N SER A 276 19.60 12.16 39.18
CA SER A 276 19.30 10.96 38.38
C SER A 276 18.19 9.98 38.81
N ASP A 277 17.19 9.79 37.95
CA ASP A 277 16.92 8.44 37.42
C ASP A 277 16.10 8.50 36.12
N TYR A 278 16.76 8.29 34.98
CA TYR A 278 16.11 8.09 33.69
C TYR A 278 15.44 6.70 33.71
N GLY A 279 14.19 6.68 34.17
CA GLY A 279 13.37 5.47 34.22
C GLY A 279 13.23 4.82 32.83
N SER A 280 13.76 3.61 32.72
CA SER A 280 13.86 2.76 31.54
C SER A 280 12.55 2.66 30.74
N GLY A 281 12.49 3.39 29.63
CA GLY A 281 11.52 3.16 28.56
C GLY A 281 11.84 1.85 27.85
N LEU A 282 10.81 1.05 27.52
CA LEU A 282 10.96 -0.14 26.68
C LEU A 282 11.49 0.28 25.32
N PHE A 283 12.77 0.03 25.07
CA PHE A 283 13.40 0.29 23.79
C PHE A 283 12.80 -0.62 22.71
N PRO A 284 12.64 -0.13 21.47
CA PRO A 284 12.16 -0.95 20.37
C PRO A 284 13.08 -2.16 20.17
N ARG A 285 12.50 -3.32 19.81
CA ARG A 285 13.27 -4.55 19.55
C ARG A 285 14.18 -4.42 18.32
N CYS A 286 13.77 -3.59 17.37
CA CYS A 286 14.58 -3.22 16.22
C CYS A 286 14.27 -1.79 15.78
N ILE A 287 15.26 -1.15 15.15
CA ILE A 287 15.16 0.17 14.53
C ILE A 287 15.55 0.01 13.08
N VAL A 288 14.76 0.58 12.17
CA VAL A 288 15.07 0.63 10.75
C VAL A 288 15.33 2.09 10.40
N LEU A 289 16.53 2.39 9.91
CA LEU A 289 16.98 3.74 9.56
C LEU A 289 17.04 3.90 8.04
N ASP A 290 16.57 5.05 7.57
CA ASP A 290 17.00 5.56 6.26
C ASP A 290 18.41 6.15 6.40
N ILE A 291 19.08 6.44 5.29
CA ILE A 291 20.45 6.99 5.27
C ILE A 291 20.41 8.47 4.95
N GLU A 292 19.98 8.81 3.73
CA GLU A 292 20.03 10.17 3.21
C GLU A 292 19.00 11.05 3.93
N GLY A 293 19.47 12.12 4.57
CA GLY A 293 18.62 13.00 5.39
C GLY A 293 18.22 12.42 6.75
N THR A 294 18.69 11.22 7.11
CA THR A 294 18.43 10.60 8.44
C THR A 294 19.72 10.38 9.21
N THR A 295 20.71 9.67 8.66
CA THR A 295 22.02 9.49 9.29
C THR A 295 23.08 10.41 8.71
N THR A 296 22.95 10.77 7.44
CA THR A 296 23.94 11.51 6.65
C THR A 296 23.26 12.65 5.91
N PRO A 297 23.86 13.85 5.84
CA PRO A 297 23.30 14.95 5.08
C PRO A 297 23.07 14.62 3.60
N ILE A 298 21.95 15.06 3.04
CA ILE A 298 21.66 15.00 1.59
C ILE A 298 22.78 15.67 0.78
N SER A 299 23.34 16.76 1.30
CA SER A 299 24.48 17.47 0.69
C SER A 299 25.72 16.59 0.59
N PHE A 300 26.02 15.73 1.56
CA PHE A 300 27.17 14.83 1.47
C PHE A 300 27.03 13.85 0.30
N VAL A 301 25.83 13.29 0.08
CA VAL A 301 25.60 12.38 -1.04
C VAL A 301 25.72 13.11 -2.39
N SER A 302 25.05 14.25 -2.50
CA SER A 302 24.94 14.99 -3.77
C SER A 302 26.19 15.81 -4.13
N GLU A 303 26.89 16.36 -3.14
CA GLU A 303 28.01 17.28 -3.31
C GLU A 303 29.38 16.62 -3.06
N VAL A 304 29.43 15.45 -2.40
CA VAL A 304 30.70 14.73 -2.13
C VAL A 304 30.73 13.38 -2.84
N LEU A 305 29.79 12.47 -2.55
CA LEU A 305 29.86 11.10 -3.08
C LEU A 305 29.73 11.06 -4.61
N PHE A 306 28.72 11.70 -5.21
CA PHE A 306 28.57 11.66 -6.67
C PHE A 306 29.72 12.34 -7.42
N PRO A 307 30.19 13.54 -7.01
CA PRO A 307 31.40 14.13 -7.60
C PRO A 307 32.64 13.26 -7.45
N TYR A 308 32.86 12.65 -6.27
CA TYR A 308 34.01 11.76 -6.06
C TYR A 308 33.98 10.57 -7.01
N ALA A 309 32.82 9.92 -7.18
CA ALA A 309 32.69 8.79 -8.09
C ALA A 309 33.02 9.20 -9.54
N ARG A 310 32.46 10.34 -10.00
CA ARG A 310 32.71 10.88 -11.35
C ARG A 310 34.20 11.14 -11.59
N ASP A 311 34.87 11.79 -10.62
CA ASP A 311 36.23 12.27 -10.80
C ASP A 311 37.28 11.16 -10.64
N ASN A 312 36.92 10.03 -10.00
CA ASN A 312 37.83 8.92 -9.72
C ASN A 312 37.63 7.66 -10.60
N VAL A 313 36.68 7.66 -11.55
CA VAL A 313 36.45 6.49 -12.44
C VAL A 313 37.73 6.03 -13.12
N GLY A 314 38.47 6.95 -13.75
CA GLY A 314 39.68 6.61 -14.50
C GLY A 314 40.79 6.07 -13.61
N LYS A 315 40.97 6.66 -12.43
CA LYS A 315 41.95 6.22 -11.43
C LYS A 315 41.62 4.82 -10.92
N HIS A 316 40.38 4.60 -10.49
CA HIS A 316 39.92 3.30 -10.01
C HIS A 316 40.12 2.21 -11.07
N LEU A 317 39.58 2.42 -12.29
CA LEU A 317 39.72 1.45 -13.38
C LEU A 317 41.18 1.18 -13.75
N SER A 318 42.08 2.16 -13.66
CA SER A 318 43.51 1.95 -13.98
C SER A 318 44.20 1.05 -12.95
N VAL A 319 43.89 1.26 -11.67
CA VAL A 319 44.47 0.53 -10.54
C VAL A 319 43.90 -0.89 -10.45
N THR A 320 42.59 -1.05 -10.65
CA THR A 320 41.89 -2.32 -10.40
C THR A 320 41.59 -3.10 -11.68
N TYR A 321 42.01 -2.62 -12.86
CA TYR A 321 41.67 -3.20 -14.17
C TYR A 321 41.78 -4.72 -14.22
N ASP A 322 42.88 -5.27 -13.70
CA ASP A 322 43.24 -6.68 -13.82
C ASP A 322 42.55 -7.56 -12.77
N THR A 323 41.74 -6.95 -11.88
CA THR A 323 40.94 -7.67 -10.88
C THR A 323 39.67 -8.25 -11.50
N ALA A 324 39.22 -9.38 -10.96
CA ALA A 324 37.98 -10.03 -11.42
C ALA A 324 36.74 -9.12 -11.23
N GLU A 325 36.67 -8.38 -10.12
CA GLU A 325 35.55 -7.47 -9.81
C GLU A 325 35.43 -6.37 -10.86
N THR A 326 36.54 -5.69 -11.18
CA THR A 326 36.53 -4.64 -12.21
C THR A 326 36.30 -5.19 -13.61
N GLN A 327 36.78 -6.40 -13.93
CA GLN A 327 36.46 -7.03 -15.21
C GLN A 327 34.96 -7.33 -15.36
N ASP A 328 34.27 -7.68 -14.28
CA ASP A 328 32.82 -7.88 -14.30
C ASP A 328 32.04 -6.56 -14.44
N ASP A 329 32.50 -5.48 -13.81
CA ASP A 329 31.97 -4.13 -14.04
C ASP A 329 32.12 -3.70 -15.50
N ILE A 330 33.30 -3.94 -16.08
CA ILE A 330 33.60 -3.61 -17.48
C ILE A 330 32.68 -4.39 -18.42
N LYS A 331 32.42 -5.67 -18.17
CA LYS A 331 31.48 -6.47 -18.98
C LYS A 331 30.06 -5.90 -18.92
N LEU A 332 29.58 -5.55 -17.74
CA LEU A 332 28.22 -5.00 -17.56
C LEU A 332 28.09 -3.63 -18.22
N LEU A 333 29.08 -2.76 -18.07
CA LEU A 333 29.12 -1.46 -18.74
C LEU A 333 29.21 -1.60 -20.25
N ARG A 334 30.01 -2.54 -20.78
CA ARG A 334 30.07 -2.84 -22.21
C ARG A 334 28.70 -3.26 -22.76
N SER A 335 28.03 -4.20 -22.11
CA SER A 335 26.70 -4.63 -22.52
C SER A 335 25.70 -3.48 -22.53
N GLN A 336 25.74 -2.60 -21.51
CA GLN A 336 24.86 -1.44 -21.45
C GLN A 336 25.17 -0.43 -22.58
N VAL A 337 26.45 -0.15 -22.84
CA VAL A 337 26.86 0.79 -23.88
C VAL A 337 26.52 0.26 -25.28
N GLU A 338 26.65 -1.04 -25.52
CA GLU A 338 26.22 -1.65 -26.78
C GLU A 338 24.72 -1.46 -27.03
N ASP A 339 23.89 -1.62 -25.99
CA ASP A 339 22.46 -1.39 -26.10
C ASP A 339 22.13 0.10 -26.27
N ASP A 340 22.87 0.99 -25.60
CA ASP A 340 22.74 2.43 -25.75
C ASP A 340 23.09 2.90 -27.17
N LEU A 341 24.13 2.32 -27.78
CA LEU A 341 24.51 2.58 -29.17
C LEU A 341 23.43 2.11 -30.15
N LYS A 342 22.84 0.92 -29.94
CA LYS A 342 21.72 0.42 -30.76
C LYS A 342 20.49 1.33 -30.66
N GLN A 343 20.27 1.92 -29.50
CA GLN A 343 19.15 2.83 -29.22
C GLN A 343 19.43 4.29 -29.61
N GLY A 344 20.65 4.61 -30.04
CA GLY A 344 21.03 5.98 -30.42
C GLY A 344 21.06 6.95 -29.23
N VAL A 345 21.40 6.47 -28.03
CA VAL A 345 21.48 7.31 -26.82
C VAL A 345 22.63 8.31 -26.98
N ALA A 346 22.34 9.60 -26.78
CA ALA A 346 23.32 10.66 -26.88
C ALA A 346 24.45 10.49 -25.83
N GLY A 347 25.71 10.58 -26.28
CA GLY A 347 26.89 10.45 -25.42
C GLY A 347 27.44 9.02 -25.28
N ALA A 348 26.80 8.00 -25.87
CA ALA A 348 27.35 6.66 -25.92
C ALA A 348 28.52 6.57 -26.93
N VAL A 349 29.65 6.02 -26.50
CA VAL A 349 30.86 5.85 -27.32
C VAL A 349 31.24 4.36 -27.37
N PRO A 350 31.58 3.79 -28.54
CA PRO A 350 32.02 2.40 -28.64
C PRO A 350 33.21 2.10 -27.74
N ILE A 351 33.13 1.01 -26.98
CA ILE A 351 34.24 0.55 -26.13
C ILE A 351 35.11 -0.40 -26.97
N PRO A 352 36.41 -0.11 -27.16
CA PRO A 352 37.32 -0.98 -27.92
C PRO A 352 37.35 -2.42 -27.38
N PRO A 353 37.58 -3.43 -28.22
CA PRO A 353 37.68 -4.83 -27.78
C PRO A 353 38.82 -5.03 -26.76
N GLY A 354 38.77 -6.11 -25.97
CA GLY A 354 39.70 -6.31 -24.84
C GLY A 354 41.17 -6.54 -25.22
N ASP A 355 41.45 -6.73 -26.51
CA ASP A 355 42.78 -6.78 -27.12
C ASP A 355 43.30 -5.38 -27.53
N ALA A 356 42.44 -4.35 -27.52
CA ALA A 356 42.86 -2.96 -27.57
C ALA A 356 43.57 -2.58 -26.26
N GLY A 357 44.49 -1.62 -26.31
CA GLY A 357 45.27 -1.20 -25.16
C GLY A 357 44.38 -0.86 -23.95
N LYS A 358 44.82 -1.27 -22.75
CA LYS A 358 44.13 -1.03 -21.46
C LYS A 358 43.69 0.43 -21.32
N GLU A 359 44.55 1.35 -21.72
CA GLU A 359 44.33 2.80 -21.66
C GLU A 359 43.18 3.27 -22.55
N GLU A 360 43.02 2.68 -23.74
CA GLU A 360 41.94 3.02 -24.68
C GLU A 360 40.58 2.55 -24.17
N VAL A 361 40.54 1.35 -23.58
CA VAL A 361 39.32 0.80 -22.96
C VAL A 361 38.88 1.67 -21.79
N ILE A 362 39.81 2.06 -20.91
CA ILE A 362 39.52 2.92 -19.75
C ILE A 362 39.02 4.29 -20.21
N ALA A 363 39.67 4.90 -21.20
CA ALA A 363 39.25 6.20 -21.72
C ALA A 363 37.80 6.17 -22.27
N ALA A 364 37.44 5.12 -23.01
CA ALA A 364 36.08 4.94 -23.52
C ALA A 364 35.06 4.72 -22.39
N LEU A 365 35.40 3.94 -21.36
CA LEU A 365 34.54 3.72 -20.19
C LEU A 365 34.31 5.02 -19.41
N VAL A 366 35.36 5.81 -19.17
CA VAL A 366 35.27 7.10 -18.48
C VAL A 366 34.33 8.05 -19.24
N ALA A 367 34.47 8.14 -20.56
CA ALA A 367 33.60 8.99 -21.38
C ALA A 367 32.12 8.58 -21.30
N ASN A 368 31.83 7.27 -21.36
CA ASN A 368 30.47 6.76 -21.23
C ASN A 368 29.90 7.01 -19.82
N VAL A 369 30.68 6.76 -18.77
CA VAL A 369 30.24 6.97 -17.39
C VAL A 369 29.96 8.46 -17.12
N ASP A 370 30.83 9.36 -17.58
CA ASP A 370 30.60 10.81 -17.46
C ASP A 370 29.31 11.25 -18.18
N ALA A 371 29.06 10.73 -19.39
CA ALA A 371 27.82 10.98 -20.11
C ALA A 371 26.59 10.44 -19.36
N MET A 372 26.67 9.23 -18.78
CA MET A 372 25.58 8.63 -18.01
C MET A 372 25.28 9.42 -16.73
N ILE A 373 26.31 9.90 -16.02
CA ILE A 373 26.16 10.71 -14.82
C ILE A 373 25.55 12.08 -15.17
N LYS A 374 26.05 12.76 -16.22
CA LYS A 374 25.50 14.05 -16.68
C LYS A 374 24.04 13.98 -17.08
N ALA A 375 23.59 12.83 -17.59
CA ALA A 375 22.22 12.58 -17.98
C ALA A 375 21.34 11.98 -16.85
N ASP A 376 21.82 11.94 -15.60
CA ASP A 376 21.14 11.36 -14.43
C ASP A 376 20.55 9.96 -14.71
N ARG A 377 21.33 9.11 -15.40
CA ARG A 377 20.82 7.80 -15.86
C ARG A 377 20.85 6.79 -14.72
N LYS A 378 19.68 6.25 -14.38
CA LYS A 378 19.49 5.24 -13.32
C LYS A 378 19.79 3.81 -13.81
N ILE A 379 21.07 3.51 -14.06
CA ILE A 379 21.53 2.24 -14.64
C ILE A 379 22.19 1.36 -13.58
N THR A 380 21.90 0.05 -13.58
CA THR A 380 22.49 -0.92 -12.65
C THR A 380 24.03 -1.00 -12.77
N ALA A 381 24.56 -1.11 -14.00
CA ALA A 381 26.01 -1.21 -14.24
C ALA A 381 26.77 0.03 -13.73
N LEU A 382 26.20 1.23 -13.92
CA LEU A 382 26.77 2.47 -13.40
C LEU A 382 26.83 2.47 -11.87
N LYS A 383 25.70 2.14 -11.23
CA LYS A 383 25.61 2.12 -9.76
C LYS A 383 26.59 1.14 -9.13
N GLN A 384 26.86 0.01 -9.79
CA GLN A 384 27.81 -0.99 -9.28
C GLN A 384 29.22 -0.43 -9.25
N LEU A 385 29.67 0.14 -10.37
CA LEU A 385 30.99 0.77 -10.46
C LEU A 385 31.13 1.92 -9.45
N GLN A 386 30.11 2.78 -9.30
CA GLN A 386 30.12 3.85 -8.29
C GLN A 386 30.31 3.29 -6.87
N GLY A 387 29.64 2.17 -6.55
CA GLY A 387 29.81 1.41 -5.31
C GLY A 387 31.26 1.02 -5.03
N HIS A 388 31.96 0.47 -6.03
CA HIS A 388 33.34 0.04 -5.90
C HIS A 388 34.31 1.22 -5.79
N ILE A 389 34.06 2.32 -6.51
CA ILE A 389 34.87 3.55 -6.41
C ILE A 389 34.77 4.14 -5.00
N TRP A 390 33.56 4.24 -4.44
CA TRP A 390 33.39 4.71 -3.06
C TRP A 390 34.08 3.82 -2.05
N ARG A 391 33.98 2.49 -2.20
CA ARG A 391 34.70 1.53 -1.34
C ARG A 391 36.20 1.83 -1.35
N THR A 392 36.81 1.99 -2.53
CA THR A 392 38.23 2.36 -2.65
C THR A 392 38.53 3.70 -1.98
N GLY A 393 37.66 4.70 -2.12
CA GLY A 393 37.84 6.01 -1.49
C GLY A 393 37.83 5.94 0.04
N PHE A 394 36.91 5.18 0.63
CA PHE A 394 36.87 4.95 2.08
C PHE A 394 38.08 4.14 2.57
N GLU A 395 38.44 3.06 1.88
CA GLU A 395 39.59 2.22 2.26
C GLU A 395 40.94 2.95 2.16
N SER A 396 41.04 3.94 1.26
CA SER A 396 42.23 4.78 1.10
C SER A 396 42.24 6.04 1.97
N ASN A 397 41.18 6.28 2.76
CA ASN A 397 40.94 7.53 3.50
C ASN A 397 40.92 8.79 2.60
N GLU A 398 40.59 8.64 1.31
CA GLU A 398 40.30 9.76 0.41
C GLU A 398 38.85 10.26 0.55
N LEU A 399 37.97 9.41 1.08
CA LEU A 399 36.61 9.74 1.50
C LEU A 399 36.48 9.51 3.01
N GLU A 400 35.93 10.49 3.70
CA GLU A 400 35.50 10.36 5.09
C GLU A 400 33.97 10.46 5.13
N GLY A 401 33.34 9.60 5.93
CA GLY A 401 31.89 9.58 6.04
C GLY A 401 31.40 10.73 6.92
N GLU A 402 30.40 11.48 6.44
CA GLU A 402 29.72 12.48 7.25
C GLU A 402 28.39 11.93 7.80
N VAL A 403 28.18 12.10 9.10
CA VAL A 403 26.93 11.79 9.79
C VAL A 403 26.52 12.96 10.67
N PHE A 404 25.23 13.08 10.99
CA PHE A 404 24.79 14.08 11.96
C PHE A 404 25.36 13.78 13.35
N ASP A 405 25.63 14.83 14.13
CA ASP A 405 26.31 14.75 15.43
C ASP A 405 25.61 13.82 16.44
N ASP A 406 24.30 13.66 16.34
CA ASP A 406 23.48 12.82 17.22
C ASP A 406 23.45 11.34 16.83
N VAL A 407 23.91 11.00 15.62
CA VAL A 407 23.83 9.64 15.06
C VAL A 407 24.76 8.66 15.78
N PRO A 408 26.05 8.97 16.02
CA PRO A 408 26.93 8.04 16.74
C PRO A 408 26.42 7.71 18.15
N GLU A 409 26.01 8.72 18.92
CA GLU A 409 25.46 8.53 20.27
C GLU A 409 24.17 7.70 20.24
N ALA A 410 23.30 7.92 19.26
CA ALA A 410 22.07 7.15 19.11
C ALA A 410 22.34 5.68 18.79
N LEU A 411 23.27 5.40 17.87
CA LEU A 411 23.65 4.04 17.48
C LEU A 411 24.29 3.28 18.64
N GLU A 412 25.23 3.91 19.35
CA GLU A 412 25.90 3.32 20.52
C GLU A 412 24.88 3.01 21.62
N LYS A 413 23.98 3.96 21.90
CA LYS A 413 22.90 3.77 22.86
C LYS A 413 22.02 2.59 22.48
N TRP A 414 21.52 2.51 21.24
CA TRP A 414 20.67 1.40 20.81
C TRP A 414 21.39 0.05 20.86
N HIS A 415 22.67 0.03 20.50
CA HIS A 415 23.49 -1.18 20.58
C HIS A 415 23.66 -1.66 22.02
N SER A 416 24.02 -0.75 22.94
CA SER A 416 24.18 -1.06 24.38
C SER A 416 22.92 -1.62 25.04
N LEU A 417 21.75 -1.29 24.48
CA LEU A 417 20.43 -1.71 24.95
C LEU A 417 19.93 -3.00 24.29
N GLY A 418 20.72 -3.60 23.39
CA GLY A 418 20.37 -4.83 22.68
C GLY A 418 19.32 -4.63 21.57
N THR A 419 19.08 -3.39 21.15
CA THR A 419 18.18 -3.06 20.03
C THR A 419 18.88 -3.33 18.70
N LYS A 420 18.26 -4.12 17.82
CA LYS A 420 18.83 -4.41 16.50
C LYS A 420 18.61 -3.23 15.55
N VAL A 421 19.67 -2.63 15.03
CA VAL A 421 19.58 -1.56 14.03
C VAL A 421 19.74 -2.14 12.63
N PHE A 422 18.84 -1.77 11.73
CA PHE A 422 18.85 -2.11 10.32
C PHE A 422 18.84 -0.83 9.49
N SER A 423 19.45 -0.86 8.31
CA SER A 423 19.33 0.21 7.32
C SER A 423 18.39 -0.21 6.20
N PHE A 424 17.51 0.69 5.78
CA PHE A 424 16.62 0.55 4.63
C PHE A 424 16.95 1.62 3.60
N SER A 425 17.12 1.24 2.34
CA SER A 425 17.40 2.15 1.24
C SER A 425 16.53 1.78 0.04
N PHE A 426 15.78 2.76 -0.50
CA PHE A 426 14.97 2.57 -1.70
C PHE A 426 15.72 3.10 -2.92
N SER A 427 15.91 2.28 -3.96
CA SER A 427 16.30 2.79 -5.27
C SER A 427 15.37 2.24 -6.35
N PHE A 428 14.69 3.15 -7.03
CA PHE A 428 13.88 2.86 -8.22
C PHE A 428 14.75 2.22 -9.31
N SER A 429 14.70 0.89 -9.40
CA SER A 429 14.99 0.11 -10.60
C SER A 429 14.31 -1.25 -10.44
N CYS A 430 13.04 -1.32 -10.82
CA CYS A 430 12.29 -2.57 -10.86
C CYS A 430 12.76 -3.38 -12.07
N ARG A 431 13.46 -4.50 -11.83
CA ARG A 431 13.45 -5.65 -12.74
C ARG A 431 13.50 -6.93 -11.93
N TYR A 432 12.53 -7.81 -12.21
CA TYR A 432 12.38 -9.14 -11.64
C TYR A 432 13.64 -9.98 -11.88
N GLY A 433 14.09 -10.69 -10.84
CA GLY A 433 15.14 -11.71 -10.94
C GLY A 433 16.35 -11.41 -10.06
N SER A 434 16.42 -12.10 -8.93
CA SER A 434 17.64 -12.67 -8.35
C SER A 434 18.95 -11.86 -8.42
N GLN A 435 19.00 -10.60 -8.00
CA GLN A 435 20.27 -9.95 -7.65
C GLN A 435 20.05 -8.75 -6.72
N PHE A 436 19.92 -9.04 -5.41
CA PHE A 436 20.09 -8.04 -4.36
C PHE A 436 21.58 -7.73 -4.26
N CYS A 437 22.07 -6.73 -4.97
CA CYS A 437 23.38 -6.16 -4.74
C CYS A 437 23.41 -4.74 -5.28
N VAL A 438 24.37 -3.94 -4.79
CA VAL A 438 24.78 -2.61 -5.23
C VAL A 438 24.42 -1.43 -4.30
N TYR A 439 23.18 -1.25 -3.82
CA TYR A 439 22.95 -0.27 -2.73
C TYR A 439 23.54 -0.73 -1.39
N HIS A 440 23.73 -2.04 -1.24
CA HIS A 440 24.35 -2.63 -0.07
C HIS A 440 25.81 -2.19 0.11
N LEU A 441 26.49 -1.67 -0.92
CA LEU A 441 27.91 -1.31 -0.84
C LEU A 441 28.18 0.06 -0.21
N VAL A 442 27.33 1.06 -0.46
CA VAL A 442 27.40 2.34 0.27
C VAL A 442 26.96 2.13 1.72
N VAL A 443 25.91 1.34 1.91
CA VAL A 443 25.38 0.94 3.22
C VAL A 443 26.45 0.18 4.02
N CYS A 444 27.15 -0.78 3.40
CA CYS A 444 28.25 -1.50 4.04
C CYS A 444 29.48 -0.62 4.25
N ALA A 445 29.86 0.28 3.33
CA ALA A 445 31.04 1.12 3.53
C ALA A 445 30.83 2.11 4.69
N ILE A 446 29.68 2.79 4.75
CA ILE A 446 29.35 3.73 5.82
C ILE A 446 29.15 2.97 7.15
N MET A 447 28.43 1.83 7.16
CA MET A 447 28.25 1.04 8.40
C MET A 447 29.49 0.25 8.83
N LEU A 448 30.32 -0.30 7.93
CA LEU A 448 31.58 -1.00 8.30
C LEU A 448 32.59 -0.01 8.89
N PHE A 449 32.56 1.25 8.47
CA PHE A 449 33.41 2.29 9.07
C PHE A 449 32.85 2.74 10.42
N LEU A 450 31.54 3.02 10.51
CA LEU A 450 30.88 3.39 11.78
C LEU A 450 30.95 2.29 12.85
N LEU A 451 30.87 1.01 12.48
CA LEU A 451 30.97 -0.13 13.41
C LEU A 451 32.41 -0.48 13.82
N ASN A 452 33.45 0.06 13.15
CA ASN A 452 34.84 -0.11 13.59
C ASN A 452 35.34 1.07 14.46
N VAL A 453 34.51 2.11 14.65
CA VAL A 453 34.80 3.28 15.49
C VAL A 453 34.08 3.22 16.85
N VAL A 454 33.16 2.27 17.05
CA VAL A 454 32.46 2.01 18.33
C VAL A 454 33.04 0.78 19.02
#